data_AF-A0A5B7AGM2-F1
#
_entry.id   AF-A0A5B7AGM2-F1
#
_cell.length_a   1.000
_cell.length_b   1.000
_cell.length_c   1.000
_cell.angle_alpha   90.00
_cell.angle_beta   90.00
_cell.angle_gamma   90.00
#
_symmetry.space_group_name_H-M   'P 1'
#
loop_
_entity.id
_entity.type
_entity.pdbx_description
1 polymer ?
#
loop_
_entity_poly.entity_id
_entity_poly.type
_entity_poly.pdbx_seq_one_letter_code
_entity_poly.pdbx_strand_id
1 'polypeptide(L)'
;ANVGGYLPIIEQGTGTAGYCRYRQAIPVGLGGRLDIDTNYGFRKSFLPQGRRKYSVLQQATAQEVMIDKISEGPITVFIIGGHTNFALLLMKNPHLKKNVEHIYVMGGGVRSKNPTGCCPKNASSSCQPQQCGDRGNLFTDYTSNPYAEFNIFGDPFAAYQVIHSGIPVTLVPLDATNTIPIGENFFKAFEQRQHTYEAQYCFKSLKMARDTWFDDQFYTSYFMWDSFTSGVATSIMRNSHKHNGENEFAEMEFMNITIVTSNEPYGISDGSNPFFDGLNIPKFILKKDGVHSGHVQTGLRDPFCLVKNGKGRCKDGYTEEVSGPEAVRVLVATRAKPNRDSNSSLNREFFKSFLDVLNRPQQTGRFNFTTQFPYYKQVFFRPDFGGRKLGKNVVFDMDMSVGDFLALFYLLKLPVEVVNIKAILVSPTGWANAATIDVIYDLLHMMGRDDIPVGLGDVFAMNQSDSLFSAVGDCKYTKAIPHGCGGFLDSDTLYGFARDLPRSPRRYTAENSIKFGAPRDTDHPELRQPLALEIWESVSKSLDPGSKITILTNGPLTNLAKIILSDKNTSSIIQDVFIVGGHI
;
A
#
# COMPACT_ATOMS: atom_id res chain seq x y z
N ALA A 1 -26.17 4.97 -2.21
CA ALA A 1 -25.30 3.89 -1.72
C ALA A 1 -24.01 4.48 -1.18
N ASN A 2 -23.65 4.15 0.06
CA ASN A 2 -22.47 4.63 0.80
C ASN A 2 -21.19 3.83 0.50
N VAL A 3 -21.21 3.08 -0.60
CA VAL A 3 -20.08 2.31 -1.14
C VAL A 3 -19.25 3.25 -2.01
N GLY A 4 -18.01 3.54 -1.61
CA GLY A 4 -17.11 4.32 -2.43
C GLY A 4 -15.75 4.53 -1.78
N GLY A 5 -14.73 4.79 -2.59
CA GLY A 5 -13.38 5.10 -2.11
C GLY A 5 -12.32 4.02 -2.34
N TYR A 6 -12.68 2.88 -2.93
CA TYR A 6 -11.76 1.76 -3.09
C TYR A 6 -10.99 1.79 -4.41
N LEU A 7 -11.61 2.36 -5.44
CA LEU A 7 -11.05 2.50 -6.78
C LEU A 7 -11.24 3.94 -7.27
N PRO A 8 -10.51 4.37 -8.30
CA PRO A 8 -10.70 5.69 -8.91
C PRO A 8 -12.14 5.87 -9.39
N ILE A 9 -12.69 7.10 -9.32
CA ILE A 9 -14.08 7.39 -9.77
C ILE A 9 -14.31 6.98 -11.23
N ILE A 10 -13.30 7.13 -12.09
CA ILE A 10 -13.40 6.75 -13.50
C ILE A 10 -13.64 5.26 -13.72
N GLU A 11 -13.21 4.43 -12.77
CA GLU A 11 -13.32 2.97 -12.82
C GLU A 11 -14.57 2.46 -12.13
N GLN A 12 -14.75 2.81 -10.86
CA GLN A 12 -15.86 2.27 -10.07
C GLN A 12 -17.19 2.94 -10.39
N GLY A 13 -17.18 4.17 -10.93
CA GLY A 13 -18.38 5.00 -11.00
C GLY A 13 -19.04 5.14 -9.63
N THR A 14 -20.17 4.45 -9.44
CA THR A 14 -20.91 4.38 -8.17
C THR A 14 -20.85 3.01 -7.46
N GLY A 15 -20.10 2.05 -7.99
CA GLY A 15 -19.90 0.70 -7.43
C GLY A 15 -18.58 0.55 -6.66
N THR A 16 -18.11 -0.70 -6.52
CA THR A 16 -16.87 -1.07 -5.79
C THR A 16 -16.01 -2.12 -6.50
N ALA A 17 -16.42 -2.56 -7.69
CA ALA A 17 -15.64 -3.38 -8.61
C ALA A 17 -15.27 -2.53 -9.82
N GLY A 18 -14.14 -2.83 -10.46
CA GLY A 18 -13.65 -2.04 -11.58
C GLY A 18 -12.20 -2.36 -11.90
N TYR A 19 -11.67 -1.74 -12.94
CA TYR A 19 -10.26 -1.88 -13.29
C TYR A 19 -9.38 -1.15 -12.27
N CYS A 20 -8.10 -1.48 -12.25
CA CYS A 20 -7.13 -0.93 -11.32
C CYS A 20 -6.10 -0.03 -12.02
N ARG A 21 -6.46 0.60 -13.16
CA ARG A 21 -5.52 1.21 -14.13
C ARG A 21 -4.36 1.99 -13.46
N TYR A 22 -4.68 2.93 -12.56
CA TYR A 22 -3.69 3.76 -11.86
C TYR A 22 -2.99 3.01 -10.72
N ARG A 23 -3.70 2.08 -10.08
CA ARG A 23 -3.15 1.22 -9.01
C ARG A 23 -2.11 0.22 -9.53
N GLN A 24 -2.06 -0.02 -10.85
CA GLN A 24 -0.99 -0.80 -11.48
C GLN A 24 0.39 -0.17 -11.23
N ALA A 25 0.50 1.16 -11.04
CA ALA A 25 1.77 1.82 -10.72
C ALA A 25 2.26 1.57 -9.28
N ILE A 26 1.45 0.90 -8.44
CA ILE A 26 1.79 0.63 -7.04
C ILE A 26 2.19 -0.83 -6.89
N PRO A 27 3.45 -1.12 -6.52
CA PRO A 27 3.91 -2.49 -6.31
C PRO A 27 3.03 -3.24 -5.30
N VAL A 28 2.75 -4.52 -5.58
CA VAL A 28 1.82 -5.33 -4.77
C VAL A 28 2.57 -6.19 -3.76
N GLY A 29 3.65 -6.83 -4.19
CA GLY A 29 4.45 -7.75 -3.38
C GLY A 29 5.54 -7.03 -2.58
N LEU A 30 6.70 -7.68 -2.49
CA LEU A 30 7.93 -7.09 -1.92
C LEU A 30 8.20 -5.73 -2.58
N GLY A 31 8.47 -4.69 -1.80
CA GLY A 31 8.61 -3.33 -2.34
C GLY A 31 7.38 -2.47 -2.21
N GLY A 32 6.24 -3.06 -1.87
CA GLY A 32 4.95 -2.42 -2.08
C GLY A 32 3.95 -2.67 -0.96
N ARG A 33 2.71 -2.91 -1.38
CA ARG A 33 1.56 -3.06 -0.47
C ARG A 33 1.76 -4.16 0.56
N LEU A 34 2.35 -5.31 0.19
CA LEU A 34 2.64 -6.39 1.12
C LEU A 34 3.48 -5.91 2.32
N ASP A 35 4.55 -5.16 2.09
CA ASP A 35 5.45 -4.71 3.16
C ASP A 35 4.80 -3.61 4.01
N ILE A 36 4.05 -2.71 3.37
CA ILE A 36 3.28 -1.65 4.04
C ILE A 36 2.18 -2.25 4.92
N ASP A 37 1.43 -3.22 4.41
CA ASP A 37 0.40 -3.94 5.14
C ASP A 37 1.03 -4.85 6.21
N THR A 38 2.26 -5.35 6.03
CA THR A 38 2.97 -6.11 7.09
C THR A 38 3.29 -5.26 8.32
N ASN A 39 3.45 -3.93 8.18
CA ASN A 39 3.49 -3.04 9.35
C ASN A 39 2.21 -3.17 10.20
N TYR A 40 1.08 -3.61 9.64
CA TYR A 40 -0.12 -3.96 10.40
C TYR A 40 0.07 -5.23 11.25
N GLY A 41 0.73 -6.27 10.73
CA GLY A 41 1.11 -7.46 11.51
C GLY A 41 1.97 -7.09 12.73
N PHE A 42 2.92 -6.17 12.54
CA PHE A 42 3.70 -5.57 13.63
C PHE A 42 2.83 -4.73 14.59
N ARG A 43 1.89 -3.92 14.09
CA ARG A 43 0.91 -3.21 14.95
C ARG A 43 0.19 -4.16 15.88
N LYS A 44 -0.20 -5.34 15.38
CA LYS A 44 -0.86 -6.36 16.20
C LYS A 44 0.06 -6.84 17.31
N SER A 45 1.37 -6.98 17.12
CA SER A 45 2.29 -7.40 18.19
C SER A 45 2.55 -6.27 19.19
N PHE A 46 2.81 -5.05 18.68
CA PHE A 46 3.27 -3.92 19.49
C PHE A 46 2.14 -3.21 20.23
N LEU A 47 0.99 -2.99 19.58
CA LEU A 47 -0.14 -2.29 20.16
C LEU A 47 -1.06 -3.26 20.93
N PRO A 48 -1.58 -2.87 22.09
CA PRO A 48 -2.54 -3.68 22.82
C PRO A 48 -3.84 -3.78 22.02
N GLN A 49 -4.52 -4.90 22.16
CA GLN A 49 -5.85 -5.05 21.59
C GLN A 49 -6.85 -4.29 22.45
N GLY A 50 -7.31 -3.13 21.95
CA GLY A 50 -8.44 -2.41 22.53
C GLY A 50 -9.76 -3.16 22.33
N ARG A 51 -10.77 -2.83 23.14
CA ARG A 51 -12.12 -3.42 23.07
C ARG A 51 -12.90 -3.05 21.80
N ARG A 52 -12.56 -1.92 21.15
CA ARG A 52 -13.15 -1.54 19.86
C ARG A 52 -12.57 -2.43 18.76
N LYS A 53 -13.43 -3.07 17.98
CA LYS A 53 -13.07 -3.97 16.88
C LYS A 53 -13.85 -3.63 15.62
N TYR A 54 -13.27 -3.99 14.48
CA TYR A 54 -13.98 -3.99 13.20
C TYR A 54 -15.09 -5.04 13.24
N SER A 55 -16.29 -4.64 12.81
CA SER A 55 -17.47 -5.50 12.68
C SER A 55 -18.07 -5.22 11.32
N VAL A 56 -17.97 -6.20 10.40
CA VAL A 56 -18.28 -6.02 8.97
C VAL A 56 -19.65 -5.36 8.74
N LEU A 57 -20.68 -5.82 9.46
CA LEU A 57 -22.06 -5.35 9.25
C LEU A 57 -22.42 -4.10 10.04
N GLN A 58 -21.53 -3.60 10.91
CA GLN A 58 -21.80 -2.47 11.81
C GLN A 58 -20.82 -1.32 11.63
N GLN A 59 -19.77 -1.50 10.82
CA GLN A 59 -18.77 -0.50 10.59
C GLN A 59 -19.31 0.56 9.62
N ALA A 60 -19.45 1.79 10.11
CA ALA A 60 -19.81 2.91 9.26
C ALA A 60 -18.77 3.11 8.15
N THR A 61 -19.24 3.38 6.93
CA THR A 61 -18.36 3.68 5.79
C THR A 61 -17.68 5.05 5.97
N ALA A 62 -16.63 5.32 5.21
CA ALA A 62 -15.97 6.62 5.24
C ALA A 62 -16.96 7.76 4.94
N GLN A 63 -17.89 7.54 4.00
CA GLN A 63 -18.93 8.50 3.63
C GLN A 63 -19.90 8.75 4.78
N GLU A 64 -20.33 7.71 5.49
CA GLU A 64 -21.22 7.85 6.65
C GLU A 64 -20.55 8.63 7.78
N VAL A 65 -19.28 8.31 8.08
CA VAL A 65 -18.50 9.04 9.09
C VAL A 65 -18.34 10.51 8.71
N MET A 66 -18.04 10.80 7.43
CA MET A 66 -17.91 12.18 6.96
C MET A 66 -19.25 12.92 6.99
N ILE A 67 -20.35 12.32 6.55
CA ILE A 67 -21.68 12.94 6.60
C ILE A 67 -22.04 13.28 8.04
N ASP A 68 -21.88 12.33 8.96
CA ASP A 68 -22.17 12.52 10.39
C ASP A 68 -21.35 13.69 10.97
N LYS A 69 -20.02 13.64 10.82
CA LYS A 69 -19.14 14.64 11.45
C LYS A 69 -19.19 16.02 10.80
N ILE A 70 -19.33 16.10 9.49
CA ILE A 70 -19.43 17.39 8.79
C ILE A 70 -20.80 18.03 9.03
N SER A 71 -21.85 17.24 9.30
CA SER A 71 -23.17 17.77 9.65
C SER A 71 -23.21 18.41 11.05
N GLU A 72 -22.31 18.02 11.95
CA GLU A 72 -22.25 18.55 13.33
C GLU A 72 -21.76 20.01 13.42
N GLY A 73 -21.02 20.49 12.42
CA GLY A 73 -20.54 21.87 12.39
C GLY A 73 -19.30 22.10 11.52
N PRO A 74 -18.71 23.31 11.59
CA PRO A 74 -17.49 23.64 10.89
C PRO A 74 -16.35 22.67 11.21
N ILE A 75 -15.68 22.16 10.19
CA ILE A 75 -14.60 21.18 10.33
C ILE A 75 -13.50 21.39 9.30
N THR A 76 -12.28 21.09 9.70
CA THR A 76 -11.12 21.03 8.80
C THR A 76 -10.83 19.58 8.39
N VAL A 77 -10.50 19.38 7.12
CA VAL A 77 -10.24 18.05 6.55
C VAL A 77 -8.79 17.91 6.13
N PHE A 78 -8.17 16.78 6.48
CA PHE A 78 -6.85 16.39 6.00
C PHE A 78 -7.01 15.27 4.98
N ILE A 79 -6.43 15.45 3.80
CA ILE A 79 -6.39 14.45 2.73
C ILE A 79 -4.93 14.13 2.45
N ILE A 80 -4.46 13.04 3.05
CA ILE A 80 -3.07 12.55 2.94
C ILE A 80 -3.01 11.22 2.16
N GLY A 81 -3.98 11.03 1.26
CA GLY A 81 -4.15 9.83 0.44
C GLY A 81 -4.94 10.17 -0.82
N GLY A 82 -5.47 9.14 -1.50
CA GLY A 82 -6.37 9.32 -2.65
C GLY A 82 -7.62 10.15 -2.30
N HIS A 83 -8.02 11.04 -3.20
CA HIS A 83 -9.09 12.03 -2.97
C HIS A 83 -10.51 11.45 -3.10
N THR A 84 -10.63 10.18 -3.52
CA THR A 84 -11.87 9.51 -3.92
C THR A 84 -12.99 9.63 -2.88
N ASN A 85 -12.69 9.36 -1.60
CA ASN A 85 -13.70 9.41 -0.54
C ASN A 85 -14.34 10.79 -0.41
N PHE A 86 -13.50 11.83 -0.35
CA PHE A 86 -13.97 13.20 -0.15
C PHE A 86 -14.64 13.77 -1.40
N ALA A 87 -14.13 13.47 -2.60
CA ALA A 87 -14.79 13.83 -3.85
C ALA A 87 -16.20 13.23 -3.94
N LEU A 88 -16.35 11.93 -3.61
CA LEU A 88 -17.67 11.28 -3.60
C LEU A 88 -18.62 11.90 -2.57
N LEU A 89 -18.12 12.33 -1.42
CA LEU A 89 -18.92 13.08 -0.45
C LEU A 89 -19.41 14.38 -1.05
N LEU A 90 -18.52 15.20 -1.62
CA LEU A 90 -18.88 16.51 -2.18
C LEU A 90 -19.87 16.38 -3.35
N MET A 91 -19.67 15.39 -4.21
CA MET A 91 -20.56 15.13 -5.34
C MET A 91 -21.96 14.67 -4.91
N LYS A 92 -22.05 13.85 -3.86
CA LYS A 92 -23.35 13.32 -3.37
C LYS A 92 -24.04 14.25 -2.38
N ASN A 93 -23.29 15.04 -1.62
CA ASN A 93 -23.79 15.91 -0.54
C ASN A 93 -23.22 17.34 -0.67
N PRO A 94 -23.48 18.05 -1.78
CA PRO A 94 -22.88 19.36 -2.04
C PRO A 94 -23.23 20.42 -0.98
N HIS A 95 -24.38 20.26 -0.31
CA HIS A 95 -24.82 21.14 0.77
C HIS A 95 -23.91 21.09 2.02
N LEU A 96 -23.14 20.00 2.21
CA LEU A 96 -22.20 19.86 3.32
C LEU A 96 -20.89 20.61 3.10
N LYS A 97 -20.59 21.02 1.86
CA LYS A 97 -19.40 21.82 1.52
C LYS A 97 -19.25 23.04 2.43
N LYS A 98 -20.35 23.71 2.76
CA LYS A 98 -20.36 24.95 3.57
C LYS A 98 -19.86 24.74 5.01
N ASN A 99 -19.86 23.51 5.50
CA ASN A 99 -19.38 23.16 6.84
C ASN A 99 -17.89 22.79 6.83
N VAL A 100 -17.23 22.77 5.67
CA VAL A 100 -15.79 22.47 5.59
C VAL A 100 -15.03 23.79 5.51
N GLU A 101 -14.27 24.10 6.56
CA GLU A 101 -13.54 25.36 6.67
C GLU A 101 -12.28 25.39 5.80
N HIS A 102 -11.55 24.27 5.78
CA HIS A 102 -10.27 24.18 5.09
C HIS A 102 -9.95 22.72 4.74
N ILE A 103 -9.21 22.53 3.64
CA ILE A 103 -8.67 21.23 3.22
C ILE A 103 -7.15 21.31 3.15
N TYR A 104 -6.47 20.43 3.89
CA TYR A 104 -5.01 20.26 3.81
C TYR A 104 -4.69 19.00 3.02
N VAL A 105 -3.97 19.13 1.92
CA VAL A 105 -3.66 18.04 0.99
C VAL A 105 -2.18 17.71 1.04
N MET A 106 -1.83 16.43 1.21
CA MET A 106 -0.54 15.90 0.80
C MET A 106 -0.71 15.26 -0.59
N GLY A 107 -0.03 15.82 -1.58
CA GLY A 107 -0.04 15.26 -2.92
C GLY A 107 0.32 16.28 -4.00
N GLY A 108 0.52 15.77 -5.20
CA GLY A 108 0.87 16.58 -6.37
C GLY A 108 2.33 17.01 -6.41
N GLY A 109 2.71 17.64 -7.52
CA GLY A 109 4.02 18.24 -7.73
C GLY A 109 3.89 19.33 -8.78
N VAL A 110 3.99 20.61 -8.40
CA VAL A 110 3.67 21.74 -9.29
C VAL A 110 4.89 22.09 -10.15
N ARG A 111 5.95 22.51 -9.47
CA ARG A 111 7.27 22.86 -10.00
C ARG A 111 8.37 21.94 -9.44
N SER A 112 7.96 20.81 -8.84
CA SER A 112 8.83 19.81 -8.25
C SER A 112 9.95 19.41 -9.20
N LYS A 113 11.14 19.23 -8.64
CA LYS A 113 12.28 18.62 -9.31
C LYS A 113 12.64 17.40 -8.49
N ASN A 114 12.50 16.21 -9.05
CA ASN A 114 12.89 14.98 -8.37
C ASN A 114 14.39 15.03 -8.07
N PRO A 115 14.80 15.07 -6.78
CA PRO A 115 16.21 15.12 -6.40
C PRO A 115 16.89 13.74 -6.50
N THR A 116 16.09 12.66 -6.51
CA THR A 116 16.56 11.27 -6.56
C THR A 116 16.41 10.76 -7.98
N GLY A 117 17.40 11.10 -8.79
CA GLY A 117 17.47 10.64 -10.15
C GLY A 117 18.74 11.18 -10.74
N CYS A 118 19.79 10.36 -10.70
CA CYS A 118 20.84 10.27 -11.71
C CYS A 118 21.82 9.17 -11.30
N CYS A 119 22.31 8.46 -12.32
CA CYS A 119 23.53 7.70 -12.23
C CYS A 119 24.63 8.59 -11.61
N PRO A 120 25.40 8.13 -10.62
CA PRO A 120 26.54 8.87 -10.10
C PRO A 120 27.44 9.33 -11.25
N LYS A 121 28.19 10.42 -11.09
CA LYS A 121 29.10 10.96 -12.13
C LYS A 121 30.08 9.93 -12.73
N ASN A 122 30.31 8.81 -12.05
CA ASN A 122 31.22 7.72 -12.44
C ASN A 122 30.50 6.40 -12.79
N ALA A 123 29.20 6.44 -13.13
CA ALA A 123 28.45 5.22 -13.44
C ALA A 123 28.87 4.60 -14.79
N SER A 124 28.74 3.28 -14.89
CA SER A 124 28.96 2.52 -16.12
C SER A 124 27.98 2.91 -17.23
N SER A 125 28.33 2.61 -18.48
CA SER A 125 27.48 2.80 -19.67
C SER A 125 26.15 2.00 -19.64
N SER A 126 25.99 1.10 -18.68
CA SER A 126 24.75 0.34 -18.43
C SER A 126 23.75 1.06 -17.52
N CYS A 127 24.13 2.15 -16.86
CA CYS A 127 23.24 2.88 -15.97
C CYS A 127 22.24 3.72 -16.78
N GLN A 128 20.97 3.33 -16.75
CA GLN A 128 19.90 4.12 -17.37
C GLN A 128 19.40 5.17 -16.38
N PRO A 129 19.37 6.47 -16.75
CA PRO A 129 18.81 7.51 -15.91
C PRO A 129 17.30 7.34 -15.85
N GLN A 130 16.78 6.83 -14.73
CA GLN A 130 15.36 6.50 -14.65
C GLN A 130 14.50 7.64 -14.10
N GLN A 131 15.07 8.67 -13.45
CA GLN A 131 14.24 9.67 -12.72
C GLN A 131 14.82 11.10 -12.62
N CYS A 132 15.89 11.46 -13.35
CA CYS A 132 16.50 12.80 -13.17
C CYS A 132 15.57 13.93 -13.63
N GLY A 133 15.17 14.83 -12.71
CA GLY A 133 14.47 16.08 -13.05
C GLY A 133 12.99 15.93 -13.43
N ASP A 134 12.39 14.75 -13.22
CA ASP A 134 10.95 14.55 -13.37
C ASP A 134 10.17 15.23 -12.24
N ARG A 135 8.90 15.57 -12.51
CA ARG A 135 8.07 16.31 -11.54
C ARG A 135 7.36 15.37 -10.56
N GLY A 136 7.07 14.15 -11.00
CA GLY A 136 6.35 13.11 -10.26
C GLY A 136 7.23 12.15 -9.46
N ASN A 137 6.59 11.17 -8.83
CA ASN A 137 7.27 10.12 -8.03
C ASN A 137 6.79 8.69 -8.32
N LEU A 138 6.12 8.43 -9.46
CA LEU A 138 5.69 7.07 -9.82
C LEU A 138 6.89 6.13 -10.06
N PHE A 139 6.88 4.94 -9.44
CA PHE A 139 8.01 4.01 -9.46
C PHE A 139 8.26 3.38 -10.84
N THR A 140 7.20 2.98 -11.54
CA THR A 140 7.29 2.09 -12.72
C THR A 140 6.69 2.68 -13.98
N ASP A 141 5.90 3.72 -13.79
CA ASP A 141 5.07 4.34 -14.82
C ASP A 141 5.65 5.67 -15.32
N TYR A 142 6.82 6.08 -14.81
CA TYR A 142 7.48 7.32 -15.21
C TYR A 142 7.79 7.40 -16.72
N THR A 143 7.90 6.25 -17.42
CA THR A 143 8.07 6.21 -18.87
C THR A 143 6.85 6.70 -19.64
N SER A 144 5.65 6.51 -19.07
CA SER A 144 4.37 6.88 -19.66
C SER A 144 3.86 8.21 -19.07
N ASN A 145 4.04 8.38 -17.76
CA ASN A 145 3.64 9.54 -16.98
C ASN A 145 4.68 9.92 -15.91
N PRO A 146 5.63 10.80 -16.26
CA PRO A 146 6.67 11.30 -15.36
C PRO A 146 6.27 12.54 -14.53
N TYR A 147 4.99 12.92 -14.56
CA TYR A 147 4.53 14.18 -13.97
C TYR A 147 3.74 13.98 -12.67
N ALA A 148 3.12 12.82 -12.51
CA ALA A 148 2.14 12.60 -11.46
C ALA A 148 2.76 12.18 -10.13
N GLU A 149 2.06 12.55 -9.06
CA GLU A 149 2.32 12.08 -7.70
C GLU A 149 1.28 11.02 -7.32
N PHE A 150 1.66 10.00 -6.55
CA PHE A 150 0.81 8.84 -6.22
C PHE A 150 -0.61 9.16 -5.73
N ASN A 151 -0.81 10.08 -4.78
CA ASN A 151 -2.13 10.39 -4.23
C ASN A 151 -3.05 11.06 -5.26
N ILE A 152 -2.50 11.90 -6.14
CA ILE A 152 -3.26 12.53 -7.23
C ILE A 152 -3.48 11.54 -8.38
N PHE A 153 -2.44 10.78 -8.76
CA PHE A 153 -2.51 9.76 -9.80
C PHE A 153 -3.48 8.63 -9.47
N GLY A 154 -3.61 8.29 -8.19
CA GLY A 154 -4.53 7.26 -7.71
C GLY A 154 -6.00 7.57 -8.02
N ASP A 155 -6.39 8.83 -8.18
CA ASP A 155 -7.70 9.24 -8.70
C ASP A 155 -7.68 10.71 -9.18
N PRO A 156 -7.23 10.98 -10.42
CA PRO A 156 -7.05 12.34 -10.92
C PRO A 156 -8.36 13.13 -10.95
N PHE A 157 -9.46 12.45 -11.30
CA PHE A 157 -10.77 13.09 -11.35
C PHE A 157 -11.26 13.46 -9.95
N ALA A 158 -11.09 12.60 -8.94
CA ALA A 158 -11.41 12.96 -7.57
C ALA A 158 -10.55 14.13 -7.06
N ALA A 159 -9.25 14.12 -7.34
CA ALA A 159 -8.37 15.22 -6.97
C ALA A 159 -8.83 16.54 -7.62
N TYR A 160 -9.19 16.51 -8.91
CA TYR A 160 -9.80 17.67 -9.59
C TYR A 160 -11.05 18.16 -8.84
N GLN A 161 -12.00 17.27 -8.52
CA GLN A 161 -13.24 17.64 -7.82
C GLN A 161 -12.99 18.29 -6.45
N VAL A 162 -11.98 17.82 -5.70
CA VAL A 162 -11.64 18.38 -4.39
C VAL A 162 -10.96 19.74 -4.51
N ILE A 163 -9.95 19.86 -5.38
CA ILE A 163 -9.18 21.10 -5.58
C ILE A 163 -10.08 22.20 -6.17
N HIS A 164 -11.00 21.85 -7.07
CA HIS A 164 -12.01 22.74 -7.65
C HIS A 164 -13.28 22.89 -6.82
N SER A 165 -13.31 22.32 -5.61
CA SER A 165 -14.51 22.34 -4.79
C SER A 165 -14.95 23.76 -4.44
N GLY A 166 -14.03 24.73 -4.38
CA GLY A 166 -14.24 26.08 -3.87
C GLY A 166 -14.21 26.18 -2.35
N ILE A 167 -13.76 25.14 -1.65
CA ILE A 167 -13.33 25.20 -0.25
C ILE A 167 -11.86 25.69 -0.24
N PRO A 168 -11.40 26.48 0.75
CA PRO A 168 -9.98 26.82 0.89
C PRO A 168 -9.09 25.57 0.95
N VAL A 169 -8.07 25.53 0.12
CA VAL A 169 -7.10 24.42 0.05
C VAL A 169 -5.69 24.92 0.36
N THR A 170 -4.96 24.16 1.18
CA THR A 170 -3.50 24.22 1.28
C THR A 170 -2.91 22.92 0.74
N LEU A 171 -2.04 23.05 -0.26
CA LEU A 171 -1.34 21.93 -0.88
C LEU A 171 0.08 21.81 -0.31
N VAL A 172 0.46 20.59 0.08
CA VAL A 172 1.83 20.22 0.44
C VAL A 172 2.33 19.18 -0.58
N PRO A 173 2.86 19.65 -1.72
CA PRO A 173 3.27 18.80 -2.83
C PRO A 173 4.72 18.34 -2.71
N LEU A 174 5.14 17.53 -3.69
CA LEU A 174 6.52 17.07 -3.87
C LEU A 174 7.54 18.22 -3.88
N ASP A 175 7.16 19.41 -4.33
CA ASP A 175 8.01 20.62 -4.28
C ASP A 175 8.60 20.84 -2.89
N ALA A 176 7.77 20.74 -1.85
CA ALA A 176 8.20 20.90 -0.47
C ALA A 176 8.72 19.60 0.12
N THR A 177 8.03 18.47 -0.08
CA THR A 177 8.39 17.22 0.60
C THR A 177 9.73 16.67 0.11
N ASN A 178 10.09 16.88 -1.15
CA ASN A 178 11.41 16.50 -1.69
C ASN A 178 12.57 17.27 -1.05
N THR A 179 12.28 18.32 -0.27
CA THR A 179 13.30 19.11 0.43
C THR A 179 13.49 18.68 1.89
N ILE A 180 12.74 17.67 2.36
CA ILE A 180 12.80 17.13 3.73
C ILE A 180 12.98 15.59 3.75
N PRO A 181 14.08 15.06 3.20
CA PRO A 181 14.38 13.63 3.24
C PRO A 181 14.67 13.17 4.67
N ILE A 182 14.24 11.96 5.02
CA ILE A 182 14.61 11.26 6.26
C ILE A 182 16.06 10.81 6.13
N GLY A 183 16.99 11.74 6.30
CA GLY A 183 18.43 11.48 6.25
C GLY A 183 18.95 10.75 7.48
N GLU A 184 20.17 10.23 7.38
CA GLU A 184 20.83 9.44 8.43
C GLU A 184 20.90 10.18 9.78
N ASN A 185 21.21 11.48 9.78
CA ASN A 185 21.26 12.29 10.99
C ASN A 185 19.90 12.37 11.70
N PHE A 186 18.82 12.56 10.94
CA PHE A 186 17.48 12.57 11.51
C PHE A 186 17.11 11.18 12.04
N PHE A 187 17.41 10.13 11.29
CA PHE A 187 17.12 8.76 11.70
C PHE A 187 17.83 8.39 13.01
N LYS A 188 19.13 8.68 13.13
CA LYS A 188 19.92 8.49 14.36
C LYS A 188 19.39 9.35 15.52
N ALA A 189 19.01 10.60 15.26
CA ALA A 189 18.43 11.45 16.29
C ALA A 189 17.08 10.93 16.79
N PHE A 190 16.26 10.37 15.89
CA PHE A 190 15.00 9.73 16.27
C PHE A 190 15.26 8.46 17.08
N GLU A 191 16.25 7.65 16.67
CA GLU A 191 16.67 6.46 17.43
C GLU A 191 17.03 6.80 18.88
N GLN A 192 17.71 7.93 19.10
CA GLN A 192 18.13 8.38 20.43
C GLN A 192 17.02 9.05 21.24
N ARG A 193 15.94 9.52 20.61
CA ARG A 193 14.88 10.34 21.24
C ARG A 193 13.52 9.63 21.17
N GLN A 194 13.40 8.54 21.93
CA GLN A 194 12.19 7.73 22.05
C GLN A 194 11.71 7.67 23.51
N HIS A 195 11.54 8.84 24.12
CA HIS A 195 11.17 9.03 25.53
C HIS A 195 9.72 8.64 25.85
N THR A 196 8.86 8.55 24.82
CA THR A 196 7.47 8.09 24.92
C THR A 196 7.29 6.78 24.16
N TYR A 197 6.28 6.00 24.53
CA TYR A 197 5.95 4.74 23.82
C TYR A 197 5.49 4.98 22.39
N GLU A 198 4.82 6.11 22.15
CA GLU A 198 4.40 6.53 20.81
C GLU A 198 5.62 6.80 19.93
N ALA A 199 6.63 7.49 20.45
CA ALA A 199 7.88 7.73 19.74
C ALA A 199 8.62 6.42 19.42
N GLN A 200 8.62 5.47 20.36
CA GLN A 200 9.20 4.13 20.13
C GLN A 200 8.49 3.37 19.01
N TYR A 201 7.16 3.38 19.04
CA TYR A 201 6.34 2.76 18.00
C TYR A 201 6.56 3.40 16.63
N CYS A 202 6.58 4.74 16.56
CA CYS A 202 6.82 5.48 15.33
C CYS A 202 8.22 5.20 14.76
N PHE A 203 9.26 5.22 15.62
CA PHE A 203 10.62 4.90 15.19
C PHE A 203 10.71 3.46 14.69
N LYS A 204 10.13 2.49 15.40
CA LYS A 204 10.18 1.08 14.99
C LYS A 204 9.45 0.84 13.66
N SER A 205 8.32 1.51 13.43
CA SER A 205 7.62 1.49 12.14
C SER A 205 8.47 2.07 11.01
N LEU A 206 9.14 3.19 11.26
CA LEU A 206 10.06 3.81 10.29
C LEU A 206 11.28 2.93 10.02
N LYS A 207 11.83 2.30 11.05
CA LYS A 207 12.95 1.37 10.95
C LYS A 207 12.60 0.16 10.10
N MET A 208 11.40 -0.42 10.26
CA MET A 208 10.94 -1.50 9.37
C MET A 208 10.90 -1.07 7.91
N ALA A 209 10.41 0.15 7.62
CA ALA A 209 10.44 0.70 6.27
C ALA A 209 11.90 0.82 5.75
N ARG A 210 12.80 1.41 6.55
CA ARG A 210 14.23 1.49 6.23
C ARG A 210 14.85 0.12 5.96
N ASP A 211 14.58 -0.86 6.81
CA ASP A 211 15.21 -2.18 6.72
C ASP A 211 14.72 -2.96 5.49
N THR A 212 13.59 -2.58 4.88
CA THR A 212 13.10 -3.18 3.62
C THR A 212 13.72 -2.57 2.35
N TRP A 213 14.48 -1.48 2.47
CA TRP A 213 15.19 -0.87 1.35
C TRP A 213 16.55 -1.54 1.12
N PHE A 214 17.00 -1.55 -0.14
CA PHE A 214 18.38 -1.89 -0.46
C PHE A 214 19.25 -0.70 -0.07
N ASP A 215 20.38 -0.96 0.59
CA ASP A 215 21.43 0.03 0.87
C ASP A 215 20.97 1.32 1.61
N ASP A 216 21.78 2.38 1.53
CA ASP A 216 21.54 3.66 2.19
C ASP A 216 20.66 4.63 1.35
N GLN A 217 20.11 4.20 0.21
CA GLN A 217 19.18 4.95 -0.64
C GLN A 217 17.93 5.39 0.11
N PHE A 218 17.53 4.67 1.15
CA PHE A 218 16.46 5.11 2.04
C PHE A 218 16.69 6.54 2.55
N TYR A 219 17.93 6.86 2.94
CA TYR A 219 18.25 8.16 3.53
C TYR A 219 18.22 9.32 2.53
N THR A 220 18.21 9.02 1.24
CA THR A 220 18.15 10.03 0.16
C THR A 220 16.78 10.08 -0.52
N SER A 221 15.97 9.03 -0.38
CA SER A 221 14.77 8.82 -1.20
C SER A 221 13.48 8.58 -0.43
N TYR A 222 13.55 8.49 0.91
CA TYR A 222 12.37 8.47 1.77
C TYR A 222 12.18 9.85 2.42
N PHE A 223 11.00 10.45 2.30
CA PHE A 223 10.77 11.84 2.71
C PHE A 223 9.69 11.96 3.78
N MET A 224 9.67 13.09 4.49
CA MET A 224 8.52 13.45 5.31
C MET A 224 7.40 13.99 4.43
N TRP A 225 6.53 13.10 3.96
CA TRP A 225 5.32 13.47 3.23
C TRP A 225 4.20 13.86 4.21
N ASP A 226 3.38 12.91 4.64
CA ASP A 226 2.18 13.13 5.45
C ASP A 226 2.46 13.82 6.80
N SER A 227 3.59 13.46 7.42
CA SER A 227 4.02 14.06 8.68
C SER A 227 4.34 15.55 8.51
N PHE A 228 4.99 15.94 7.42
CA PHE A 228 5.28 17.34 7.13
C PHE A 228 4.00 18.12 6.84
N THR A 229 3.05 17.54 6.10
CA THR A 229 1.71 18.13 5.89
C THR A 229 1.00 18.42 7.21
N SER A 230 1.10 17.49 8.18
CA SER A 230 0.56 17.69 9.53
C SER A 230 1.24 18.86 10.25
N GLY A 231 2.55 19.01 10.10
CA GLY A 231 3.31 20.16 10.61
C GLY A 231 2.87 21.49 9.99
N VAL A 232 2.79 21.55 8.66
CA VAL A 232 2.36 22.75 7.93
C VAL A 232 0.96 23.16 8.36
N ALA A 233 0.01 22.22 8.40
CA ALA A 233 -1.36 22.50 8.79
C ALA A 233 -1.47 23.00 10.24
N THR A 234 -0.82 22.32 11.19
CA THR A 234 -0.85 22.73 12.61
C THR A 234 -0.21 24.09 12.85
N SER A 235 0.83 24.45 12.09
CA SER A 235 1.42 25.80 12.14
C SER A 235 0.46 26.87 11.65
N ILE A 236 -0.30 26.62 10.58
CA ILE A 236 -1.32 27.56 10.07
C ILE A 236 -2.46 27.70 11.10
N MET A 237 -2.97 26.59 11.63
CA MET A 237 -4.06 26.58 12.61
C MET A 237 -3.71 27.35 13.88
N ARG A 238 -2.47 27.22 14.37
CA ARG A 238 -1.99 27.96 15.55
C ARG A 238 -1.84 29.45 15.29
N ASN A 239 -1.56 29.83 14.05
CA ASN A 239 -1.29 31.20 13.63
C ASN A 239 -2.47 31.81 12.87
N SER A 240 -3.71 31.34 13.10
CA SER A 240 -4.92 31.76 12.35
C SER A 240 -5.22 33.26 12.38
N HIS A 241 -4.61 34.01 13.30
CA HIS A 241 -4.66 35.48 13.36
C HIS A 241 -3.72 36.18 12.36
N LYS A 242 -2.81 35.46 11.71
CA LYS A 242 -1.91 35.97 10.66
C LYS A 242 -2.45 35.59 9.29
N HIS A 243 -3.15 36.52 8.65
CA HIS A 243 -3.86 36.30 7.37
C HIS A 243 -2.95 36.14 6.13
N ASN A 244 -1.64 35.97 6.29
CA ASN A 244 -0.68 36.14 5.20
C ASN A 244 -0.18 34.80 4.61
N GLY A 245 -0.66 33.66 5.11
CA GLY A 245 -0.18 32.34 4.68
C GLY A 245 1.23 32.00 5.16
N GLU A 246 1.74 32.67 6.20
CA GLU A 246 3.02 32.34 6.83
C GLU A 246 2.98 30.95 7.47
N ASN A 247 4.10 30.23 7.40
CA ASN A 247 4.26 28.93 8.05
C ASN A 247 5.60 28.85 8.78
N GLU A 248 5.64 28.19 9.93
CA GLU A 248 6.86 28.02 10.72
C GLU A 248 7.86 27.08 10.05
N PHE A 249 7.36 26.09 9.31
CA PHE A 249 8.14 24.97 8.79
C PHE A 249 8.33 24.99 7.27
N ALA A 250 7.48 25.72 6.55
CA ALA A 250 7.50 25.77 5.09
C ALA A 250 7.56 27.21 4.56
N GLU A 251 8.17 27.38 3.39
CA GLU A 251 7.92 28.50 2.49
C GLU A 251 6.60 28.27 1.77
N MET A 252 5.77 29.31 1.67
CA MET A 252 4.40 29.22 1.16
C MET A 252 4.20 30.24 0.04
N GLU A 253 3.50 29.85 -1.02
CA GLU A 253 3.20 30.68 -2.18
C GLU A 253 1.77 30.41 -2.66
N PHE A 254 1.02 31.45 -3.03
CA PHE A 254 -0.24 31.24 -3.73
C PHE A 254 0.03 30.97 -5.21
N MET A 255 -0.44 29.83 -5.71
CA MET A 255 -0.29 29.44 -7.11
C MET A 255 -1.65 29.21 -7.75
N ASN A 256 -1.72 29.43 -9.05
CA ASN A 256 -2.88 29.13 -9.89
C ASN A 256 -2.67 27.75 -10.52
N ILE A 257 -3.39 26.75 -10.04
CA ILE A 257 -3.17 25.35 -10.42
C ILE A 257 -4.44 24.67 -10.93
N THR A 258 -4.27 23.55 -11.61
CA THR A 258 -5.33 22.60 -11.92
C THR A 258 -4.81 21.17 -11.85
N ILE A 259 -5.71 20.18 -11.91
CA ILE A 259 -5.36 18.77 -11.99
C ILE A 259 -5.67 18.27 -13.40
N VAL A 260 -4.66 17.75 -14.09
CA VAL A 260 -4.85 17.17 -15.41
C VAL A 260 -5.54 15.82 -15.28
N THR A 261 -6.75 15.69 -15.83
CA THR A 261 -7.56 14.47 -15.74
C THR A 261 -7.59 13.65 -17.02
N SER A 262 -7.19 14.24 -18.15
CA SER A 262 -7.13 13.60 -19.46
C SER A 262 -6.17 14.37 -20.38
N ASN A 263 -5.75 13.73 -21.46
CA ASN A 263 -4.68 14.20 -22.34
C ASN A 263 -5.22 14.57 -23.73
N GLU A 264 -4.65 15.63 -24.32
CA GLU A 264 -5.01 16.06 -25.66
C GLU A 264 -4.72 14.99 -26.75
N PRO A 265 -5.51 14.96 -27.84
CA PRO A 265 -6.59 15.90 -28.18
C PRO A 265 -7.91 15.64 -27.41
N TYR A 266 -8.55 16.72 -26.97
CA TYR A 266 -9.87 16.65 -26.32
C TYR A 266 -10.99 16.42 -27.35
N GLY A 267 -12.04 15.71 -26.93
CA GLY A 267 -13.23 15.41 -27.75
C GLY A 267 -13.10 14.20 -28.68
N ILE A 268 -11.94 13.56 -28.72
CA ILE A 268 -11.72 12.33 -29.49
C ILE A 268 -11.93 11.11 -28.57
N SER A 269 -12.90 10.27 -28.91
CA SER A 269 -13.12 8.99 -28.21
C SER A 269 -12.26 7.90 -28.83
N ASP A 270 -11.36 7.32 -28.03
CA ASP A 270 -10.49 6.20 -28.40
C ASP A 270 -10.70 4.95 -27.51
N GLY A 271 -11.76 4.95 -26.71
CA GLY A 271 -12.07 3.87 -25.76
C GLY A 271 -11.41 4.01 -24.40
N SER A 272 -10.45 4.92 -24.23
CA SER A 272 -9.65 5.01 -23.00
C SER A 272 -10.36 5.70 -21.83
N ASN A 273 -11.41 6.49 -22.12
CA ASN A 273 -12.07 7.40 -21.18
C ASN A 273 -13.55 7.01 -20.94
N PRO A 274 -13.83 6.20 -19.90
CA PRO A 274 -15.18 5.73 -19.55
C PRO A 274 -16.20 6.80 -19.17
N PHE A 275 -15.81 8.07 -19.06
CA PHE A 275 -16.75 9.17 -18.89
C PHE A 275 -17.47 9.54 -20.20
N PHE A 276 -16.87 9.23 -21.34
CA PHE A 276 -17.36 9.62 -22.67
C PHE A 276 -17.59 8.41 -23.59
N ASP A 277 -16.76 7.37 -23.46
CA ASP A 277 -16.75 6.24 -24.40
C ASP A 277 -18.08 5.48 -24.42
N GLY A 278 -18.61 5.24 -25.63
CA GLY A 278 -19.88 4.54 -25.84
C GLY A 278 -21.13 5.25 -25.30
N LEU A 279 -21.04 6.53 -24.90
CA LEU A 279 -22.15 7.25 -24.25
C LEU A 279 -22.69 8.41 -25.11
N ASN A 280 -24.02 8.46 -25.23
CA ASN A 280 -24.70 9.61 -25.84
C ASN A 280 -24.51 10.88 -25.01
N ILE A 281 -24.65 10.77 -23.69
CA ILE A 281 -24.48 11.84 -22.69
C ILE A 281 -23.30 11.46 -21.79
N PRO A 282 -22.25 12.31 -21.68
CA PRO A 282 -21.12 12.04 -20.80
C PRO A 282 -21.54 11.85 -19.34
N LYS A 283 -20.83 10.98 -18.62
CA LYS A 283 -21.01 10.85 -17.16
C LYS A 283 -20.68 12.18 -16.47
N PHE A 284 -21.32 12.41 -15.33
CA PHE A 284 -21.14 13.61 -14.51
C PHE A 284 -21.36 14.94 -15.25
N ILE A 285 -22.11 14.94 -16.36
CA ILE A 285 -22.46 16.14 -17.14
C ILE A 285 -21.20 16.87 -17.63
N LEU A 286 -20.15 16.11 -17.97
CA LEU A 286 -18.91 16.68 -18.47
C LEU A 286 -19.05 17.18 -19.92
N LYS A 287 -18.31 18.23 -20.28
CA LYS A 287 -18.31 18.81 -21.63
C LYS A 287 -17.48 17.93 -22.58
N LYS A 288 -18.05 17.58 -23.76
CA LYS A 288 -17.40 16.72 -24.77
C LYS A 288 -16.12 17.30 -25.36
N ASP A 289 -15.92 18.61 -25.36
CA ASP A 289 -14.69 19.27 -25.83
C ASP A 289 -13.98 20.01 -24.68
N GLY A 290 -14.13 19.50 -23.46
CA GLY A 290 -13.52 20.07 -22.25
C GLY A 290 -12.22 19.36 -21.85
N VAL A 291 -11.56 19.87 -20.82
CA VAL A 291 -10.29 19.34 -20.28
C VAL A 291 -10.37 17.88 -19.76
N HIS A 292 -11.58 17.34 -19.63
CA HIS A 292 -11.83 15.96 -19.20
C HIS A 292 -12.03 14.98 -20.35
N SER A 293 -12.19 15.45 -21.59
CA SER A 293 -12.65 14.64 -22.72
C SER A 293 -11.54 14.13 -23.65
N GLY A 294 -10.33 14.00 -23.12
CA GLY A 294 -9.18 13.47 -23.86
C GLY A 294 -8.92 12.00 -23.54
N HIS A 295 -7.76 11.53 -24.00
CA HIS A 295 -7.24 10.21 -23.67
C HIS A 295 -6.93 10.10 -22.18
N VAL A 296 -7.30 8.98 -21.57
CA VAL A 296 -6.94 8.67 -20.17
C VAL A 296 -6.01 7.47 -20.17
N GLN A 297 -4.91 7.54 -19.44
CA GLN A 297 -3.89 6.49 -19.46
C GLN A 297 -4.45 5.13 -19.02
N THR A 298 -4.45 4.11 -19.88
CA THR A 298 -5.06 2.77 -19.67
C THR A 298 -4.24 1.79 -18.86
N GLY A 299 -2.94 2.03 -18.69
CA GLY A 299 -2.05 1.22 -17.86
C GLY A 299 -0.59 1.65 -17.97
N LEU A 300 0.31 0.85 -17.40
CA LEU A 300 1.75 1.16 -17.29
C LEU A 300 2.47 1.35 -18.63
N ARG A 301 2.01 0.63 -19.66
CA ARG A 301 2.62 0.57 -20.99
C ARG A 301 1.66 1.03 -22.08
N ASP A 302 0.81 2.00 -21.75
CA ASP A 302 -0.14 2.55 -22.69
C ASP A 302 0.59 3.09 -23.95
N PRO A 303 0.34 2.52 -25.14
CA PRO A 303 1.00 2.95 -26.37
C PRO A 303 0.79 4.44 -26.71
N PHE A 304 -0.33 5.03 -26.30
CA PHE A 304 -0.58 6.46 -26.49
C PHE A 304 0.35 7.30 -25.62
N CYS A 305 0.64 6.86 -24.39
CA CYS A 305 1.45 7.60 -23.44
C CYS A 305 2.95 7.49 -23.72
N LEU A 306 3.39 6.40 -24.36
CA LEU A 306 4.79 6.13 -24.64
C LEU A 306 5.32 6.96 -25.81
N VAL A 307 6.49 7.57 -25.62
CA VAL A 307 7.21 8.33 -26.65
C VAL A 307 8.55 7.67 -26.93
N LYS A 308 8.80 7.28 -28.18
CA LYS A 308 10.07 6.64 -28.58
C LYS A 308 11.24 7.58 -28.32
N ASN A 309 12.22 7.13 -27.53
CA ASN A 309 13.41 7.90 -27.13
C ASN A 309 13.09 9.25 -26.47
N GLY A 310 11.91 9.37 -25.84
CA GLY A 310 11.44 10.62 -25.25
C GLY A 310 10.74 10.41 -23.91
N LYS A 311 10.34 11.54 -23.32
CA LYS A 311 9.57 11.57 -22.07
C LYS A 311 8.12 11.20 -22.35
N GLY A 312 7.51 10.40 -21.48
CA GLY A 312 6.09 10.03 -21.59
C GLY A 312 5.19 11.26 -21.75
N ARG A 313 4.17 11.15 -22.59
CA ARG A 313 3.28 12.28 -22.92
C ARG A 313 2.04 12.36 -22.04
N CYS A 314 1.68 11.30 -21.33
CA CYS A 314 0.53 11.34 -20.43
C CYS A 314 0.84 12.13 -19.17
N LYS A 315 -0.16 12.87 -18.72
CA LYS A 315 -0.12 13.81 -17.61
C LYS A 315 -1.25 13.56 -16.61
N ASP A 316 -1.92 12.41 -16.65
CA ASP A 316 -2.96 12.04 -15.68
C ASP A 316 -2.47 12.31 -14.25
N GLY A 317 -3.23 13.08 -13.48
CA GLY A 317 -2.86 13.44 -12.12
C GLY A 317 -1.71 14.44 -11.97
N TYR A 318 -1.26 15.07 -13.06
CA TYR A 318 -0.32 16.17 -12.97
C TYR A 318 -1.00 17.40 -12.34
N THR A 319 -0.35 18.00 -11.33
CA THR A 319 -0.75 19.27 -10.74
C THR A 319 -0.11 20.41 -11.54
N GLU A 320 -0.81 20.88 -12.57
CA GLU A 320 -0.28 21.83 -13.53
C GLU A 320 -0.55 23.27 -13.09
N GLU A 321 0.47 24.11 -13.15
CA GLU A 321 0.28 25.56 -13.01
C GLU A 321 -0.26 26.12 -14.32
N VAL A 322 -1.37 26.85 -14.23
CA VAL A 322 -2.13 27.33 -15.39
C VAL A 322 -2.60 28.78 -15.17
N SER A 323 -2.81 29.51 -16.26
CA SER A 323 -3.26 30.91 -16.25
C SER A 323 -4.68 31.09 -16.80
N GLY A 324 -5.32 30.03 -17.27
CA GLY A 324 -6.65 30.07 -17.88
C GLY A 324 -7.81 30.06 -16.87
N PRO A 325 -9.06 30.10 -17.35
CA PRO A 325 -10.26 30.05 -16.52
C PRO A 325 -10.41 28.76 -15.69
N GLU A 326 -9.68 27.71 -16.06
CA GLU A 326 -9.57 26.44 -15.34
C GLU A 326 -8.61 26.48 -14.16
N ALA A 327 -8.00 27.63 -13.85
CA ALA A 327 -7.10 27.78 -12.72
C ALA A 327 -7.87 27.97 -11.41
N VAL A 328 -7.40 27.31 -10.34
CA VAL A 328 -7.80 27.64 -8.97
C VAL A 328 -6.61 28.13 -8.17
N ARG A 329 -6.84 29.18 -7.39
CA ARG A 329 -5.82 29.78 -6.52
C ARG A 329 -5.70 29.00 -5.23
N VAL A 330 -4.55 28.36 -5.01
CA VAL A 330 -4.28 27.46 -3.88
C VAL A 330 -3.04 27.93 -3.14
N LEU A 331 -3.03 27.81 -1.81
CA LEU A 331 -1.82 28.06 -1.01
C LEU A 331 -0.92 26.81 -1.07
N VAL A 332 0.29 26.94 -1.59
CA VAL A 332 1.20 25.82 -1.86
C VAL A 332 2.45 25.95 -1.01
N ALA A 333 2.82 24.87 -0.31
CA ALA A 333 4.14 24.76 0.31
C ALA A 333 5.20 24.49 -0.78
N THR A 334 6.24 25.31 -0.86
CA THR A 334 7.24 25.22 -1.93
C THR A 334 8.57 24.63 -1.48
N ARG A 335 8.88 24.73 -0.18
CA ARG A 335 10.14 24.25 0.41
C ARG A 335 10.03 24.11 1.93
N ALA A 336 10.66 23.09 2.51
CA ALA A 336 10.86 22.98 3.94
C ALA A 336 11.97 23.91 4.42
N LYS A 337 11.68 24.72 5.44
CA LYS A 337 12.61 25.72 5.98
C LYS A 337 13.82 25.05 6.65
N PRO A 338 15.03 25.63 6.51
CA PRO A 338 16.18 25.17 7.26
C PRO A 338 15.93 25.33 8.76
N ASN A 339 16.61 24.51 9.56
CA ASN A 339 16.61 24.71 11.01
C ASN A 339 17.19 26.08 11.35
N ARG A 340 16.55 26.80 12.26
CA ARG A 340 17.01 28.13 12.71
C ARG A 340 18.35 28.07 13.42
N ASP A 341 18.68 26.92 14.03
CA ASP A 341 19.99 26.64 14.60
C ASP A 341 20.91 26.03 13.52
N SER A 342 21.82 26.84 12.99
CA SER A 342 22.78 26.43 11.97
C SER A 342 23.78 25.36 12.44
N ASN A 343 23.93 25.17 13.75
CA ASN A 343 24.83 24.18 14.33
C ASN A 343 24.12 22.83 14.60
N SER A 344 22.80 22.77 14.41
CA SER A 344 22.05 21.54 14.62
C SER A 344 22.36 20.49 13.55
N SER A 345 22.54 19.23 13.95
CA SER A 345 22.62 18.10 13.01
C SER A 345 21.29 17.83 12.28
N LEU A 346 20.19 18.37 12.79
CA LEU A 346 18.87 18.34 12.15
C LEU A 346 18.74 19.56 11.23
N ASN A 347 18.85 19.36 9.93
CA ASN A 347 18.94 20.45 8.95
C ASN A 347 17.59 21.11 8.58
N ARG A 348 16.46 20.66 9.13
CA ARG A 348 15.12 21.24 8.91
C ARG A 348 14.46 21.59 10.24
N GLU A 349 13.78 22.74 10.28
CA GLU A 349 13.09 23.20 11.48
C GLU A 349 12.03 22.20 11.94
N PHE A 350 11.33 21.59 10.99
CA PHE A 350 10.29 20.61 11.30
C PHE A 350 10.82 19.35 11.99
N PHE A 351 12.05 18.91 11.71
CA PHE A 351 12.62 17.72 12.37
C PHE A 351 12.70 17.88 13.88
N LYS A 352 13.12 19.06 14.34
CA LYS A 352 13.16 19.37 15.76
C LYS A 352 11.76 19.36 16.36
N SER A 353 10.82 20.09 15.74
CA SER A 353 9.43 20.13 16.19
C SER A 353 8.78 18.74 16.22
N PHE A 354 9.03 17.90 15.21
CA PHE A 354 8.49 16.55 15.11
C PHE A 354 8.96 15.67 16.28
N LEU A 355 10.28 15.62 16.51
CA LEU A 355 10.84 14.84 17.62
C LEU A 355 10.37 15.38 18.97
N ASP A 356 10.32 16.71 19.14
CA ASP A 356 9.86 17.32 20.39
C ASP A 356 8.39 16.97 20.65
N VAL A 357 7.51 17.07 19.63
CA VAL A 357 6.08 16.76 19.74
C VAL A 357 5.85 15.30 20.11
N LEU A 358 6.51 14.34 19.43
CA LEU A 358 6.36 12.92 19.73
C LEU A 358 6.79 12.57 21.16
N ASN A 359 7.73 13.32 21.72
CA ASN A 359 8.27 13.07 23.05
C ASN A 359 7.61 13.90 24.16
N ARG A 360 6.51 14.62 23.90
CA ARG A 360 5.83 15.46 24.91
C ARG A 360 5.16 14.60 26.00
N PRO A 361 5.49 14.81 27.30
CA PRO A 361 4.88 14.05 28.39
C PRO A 361 3.36 14.26 28.51
N GLN A 362 2.86 15.47 28.24
CA GLN A 362 1.46 15.85 28.48
C GLN A 362 0.47 15.15 27.54
N GLN A 363 0.96 14.58 26.44
CA GLN A 363 0.14 13.90 25.43
C GLN A 363 0.59 12.44 25.24
N THR A 364 1.33 11.88 26.21
CA THR A 364 1.73 10.48 26.13
C THR A 364 0.50 9.58 26.23
N GLY A 365 0.54 8.45 25.52
CA GLY A 365 -0.55 7.49 25.54
C GLY A 365 -0.77 6.93 26.94
N ARG A 366 -2.00 6.47 27.17
CA ARG A 366 -2.46 6.04 28.50
C ARG A 366 -1.85 4.71 28.96
N PHE A 367 -1.09 4.03 28.11
CA PHE A 367 -0.71 2.64 28.31
C PHE A 367 0.79 2.46 28.17
N ASN A 368 1.38 1.73 29.12
CA ASN A 368 2.75 1.27 29.06
C ASN A 368 2.76 -0.19 28.57
N PHE A 369 3.11 -0.39 27.30
CA PHE A 369 2.99 -1.69 26.65
C PHE A 369 4.00 -2.73 27.17
N THR A 370 5.14 -2.32 27.72
CA THR A 370 6.13 -3.25 28.32
C THR A 370 5.62 -3.87 29.62
N THR A 371 4.74 -3.16 30.32
CA THR A 371 4.13 -3.64 31.59
C THR A 371 2.80 -4.37 31.41
N GLN A 372 2.15 -4.23 30.25
CA GLN A 372 0.80 -4.78 30.00
C GLN A 372 0.79 -6.22 29.46
N PHE A 373 1.94 -6.73 28.99
CA PHE A 373 2.06 -8.12 28.51
C PHE A 373 3.27 -8.86 29.12
N PRO A 374 3.42 -8.89 30.46
CA PRO A 374 4.61 -9.48 31.11
C PRO A 374 4.74 -11.00 30.88
N TYR A 375 3.65 -11.67 30.45
CA TYR A 375 3.59 -13.12 30.27
C TYR A 375 3.66 -13.57 28.81
N TYR A 376 4.02 -12.69 27.86
CA TYR A 376 4.16 -13.10 26.47
C TYR A 376 5.42 -13.95 26.28
N LYS A 377 5.26 -15.29 26.30
CA LYS A 377 6.34 -16.24 26.08
C LYS A 377 6.35 -16.68 24.62
N GLN A 378 7.46 -16.47 23.91
CA GLN A 378 7.68 -16.98 22.56
C GLN A 378 8.01 -18.48 22.62
N VAL A 379 6.97 -19.33 22.64
CA VAL A 379 7.11 -20.79 22.64
C VAL A 379 6.63 -21.33 21.30
N PHE A 380 7.42 -22.17 20.64
CA PHE A 380 6.98 -22.90 19.46
C PHE A 380 6.36 -24.24 19.88
N PHE A 381 5.20 -24.58 19.34
CA PHE A 381 4.54 -25.86 19.54
C PHE A 381 4.78 -26.75 18.32
N ARG A 382 5.77 -27.62 18.42
CA ARG A 382 6.06 -28.66 17.42
C ARG A 382 5.68 -30.02 18.00
N PRO A 383 4.83 -30.81 17.32
CA PRO A 383 4.48 -32.13 17.78
C PRO A 383 5.67 -33.09 17.62
N ASP A 384 5.85 -33.98 18.59
CA ASP A 384 6.67 -35.18 18.43
C ASP A 384 5.75 -36.35 18.11
N PHE A 385 5.82 -36.85 16.88
CA PHE A 385 5.01 -37.99 16.44
C PHE A 385 5.59 -39.34 16.87
N GLY A 386 6.80 -39.38 17.44
CA GLY A 386 7.45 -40.60 17.91
C GLY A 386 7.53 -41.68 16.82
N GLY A 387 7.22 -42.93 17.18
CA GLY A 387 7.19 -44.08 16.26
C GLY A 387 5.92 -44.22 15.42
N ARG A 388 5.03 -43.22 15.39
CA ARG A 388 3.79 -43.30 14.60
C ARG A 388 4.11 -43.31 13.12
N LYS A 389 3.45 -44.19 12.37
CA LYS A 389 3.55 -44.21 10.91
C LYS A 389 2.71 -43.05 10.35
N LEU A 390 3.38 -42.09 9.73
CA LEU A 390 2.73 -40.96 9.08
C LEU A 390 1.98 -41.41 7.83
N GLY A 391 0.85 -40.74 7.56
CA GLY A 391 0.00 -40.99 6.41
C GLY A 391 0.55 -40.41 5.11
N LYS A 392 -0.35 -40.16 4.15
CA LYS A 392 0.04 -39.58 2.85
C LYS A 392 0.63 -38.18 3.04
N ASN A 393 1.76 -37.91 2.39
CA ASN A 393 2.35 -36.57 2.38
C ASN A 393 1.47 -35.64 1.53
N VAL A 394 0.93 -34.60 2.16
CA VAL A 394 0.04 -33.64 1.51
C VAL A 394 0.63 -32.24 1.56
N VAL A 395 0.61 -31.55 0.42
CA VAL A 395 0.80 -30.11 0.32
C VAL A 395 -0.57 -29.48 0.09
N PHE A 396 -0.92 -28.50 0.91
CA PHE A 396 -2.20 -27.80 0.82
C PHE A 396 -1.99 -26.40 0.21
N ASP A 397 -2.51 -26.17 -0.98
CA ASP A 397 -2.46 -24.88 -1.69
C ASP A 397 -3.80 -24.17 -1.56
N MET A 398 -3.81 -22.96 -1.00
CA MET A 398 -5.03 -22.24 -0.62
C MET A 398 -4.95 -20.75 -0.97
N ASP A 399 -6.09 -20.09 -1.16
CA ASP A 399 -6.14 -18.63 -1.40
C ASP A 399 -6.60 -17.81 -0.18
N MET A 400 -6.60 -18.45 0.99
CA MET A 400 -6.93 -17.87 2.30
C MET A 400 -8.34 -17.27 2.39
N SER A 401 -9.31 -17.77 1.62
CA SER A 401 -10.71 -17.48 1.90
C SER A 401 -11.18 -18.21 3.16
N VAL A 402 -12.33 -17.79 3.73
CA VAL A 402 -12.94 -18.48 4.88
C VAL A 402 -13.14 -19.98 4.63
N GLY A 403 -13.45 -20.38 3.40
CA GLY A 403 -13.61 -21.79 3.02
C GLY A 403 -12.32 -22.59 3.16
N ASP A 404 -11.18 -22.01 2.80
CA ASP A 404 -9.87 -22.65 2.94
C ASP A 404 -9.49 -22.89 4.39
N PHE A 405 -9.82 -21.95 5.27
CA PHE A 405 -9.53 -22.11 6.70
C PHE A 405 -10.38 -23.21 7.34
N LEU A 406 -11.65 -23.34 6.95
CA LEU A 406 -12.48 -24.48 7.36
C LEU A 406 -11.88 -25.81 6.88
N ALA A 407 -11.42 -25.85 5.63
CA ALA A 407 -10.73 -27.01 5.08
C ALA A 407 -9.42 -27.31 5.83
N LEU A 408 -8.61 -26.29 6.12
CA LEU A 408 -7.37 -26.43 6.89
C LEU A 408 -7.64 -27.00 8.29
N PHE A 409 -8.64 -26.50 9.01
CA PHE A 409 -9.01 -27.06 10.31
C PHE A 409 -9.40 -28.53 10.21
N TYR A 410 -10.20 -28.89 9.21
CA TYR A 410 -10.57 -30.28 8.97
C TYR A 410 -9.32 -31.14 8.76
N LEU A 411 -8.41 -30.73 7.87
CA LEU A 411 -7.18 -31.47 7.56
C LEU A 411 -6.26 -31.59 8.79
N LEU A 412 -6.13 -30.54 9.62
CA LEU A 412 -5.32 -30.56 10.84
C LEU A 412 -5.95 -31.42 11.96
N LYS A 413 -7.25 -31.67 11.91
CA LYS A 413 -7.97 -32.54 12.86
C LYS A 413 -8.02 -34.00 12.43
N LEU A 414 -7.73 -34.32 11.18
CA LEU A 414 -7.60 -35.70 10.73
C LEU A 414 -6.41 -36.39 11.42
N PRO A 415 -6.47 -37.72 11.64
CA PRO A 415 -5.33 -38.46 12.16
C PRO A 415 -4.10 -38.30 11.25
N VAL A 416 -2.93 -38.05 11.85
CA VAL A 416 -1.66 -37.87 11.12
C VAL A 416 -1.22 -39.14 10.40
N GLU A 417 -1.73 -40.29 10.83
CA GLU A 417 -1.58 -41.59 10.21
C GLU A 417 -2.35 -41.71 8.88
N VAL A 418 -3.30 -40.81 8.61
CA VAL A 418 -4.05 -40.73 7.35
C VAL A 418 -3.48 -39.62 6.45
N VAL A 419 -3.34 -38.41 7.00
CA VAL A 419 -2.86 -37.23 6.27
C VAL A 419 -1.71 -36.58 7.02
N ASN A 420 -0.56 -36.49 6.37
CA ASN A 420 0.61 -35.78 6.86
C ASN A 420 0.79 -34.48 6.08
N ILE A 421 0.25 -33.38 6.61
CA ILE A 421 0.43 -32.05 5.99
C ILE A 421 1.91 -31.65 6.12
N LYS A 422 2.59 -31.59 4.98
CA LYS A 422 4.02 -31.24 4.87
C LYS A 422 4.25 -29.74 4.69
N ALA A 423 3.32 -29.04 4.03
CA ALA A 423 3.40 -27.61 3.82
C ALA A 423 2.04 -27.01 3.46
N ILE A 424 1.93 -25.71 3.67
CA ILE A 424 0.84 -24.87 3.14
C ILE A 424 1.45 -23.91 2.13
N LEU A 425 0.86 -23.83 0.94
CA LEU A 425 1.18 -22.84 -0.08
C LEU A 425 0.02 -21.85 -0.17
N VAL A 426 0.33 -20.57 -0.27
CA VAL A 426 -0.66 -19.49 -0.34
C VAL A 426 -0.65 -18.91 -1.75
N SER A 427 -1.81 -18.86 -2.40
CA SER A 427 -2.03 -18.22 -3.70
C SER A 427 -2.78 -16.89 -3.50
N PRO A 428 -2.09 -15.76 -3.33
CA PRO A 428 -2.72 -14.46 -3.03
C PRO A 428 -3.41 -13.79 -4.24
N THR A 429 -3.58 -14.51 -5.35
CA THR A 429 -4.30 -14.04 -6.55
C THR A 429 -5.82 -14.26 -6.47
N GLY A 430 -6.28 -14.96 -5.42
CA GLY A 430 -7.69 -15.25 -5.14
C GLY A 430 -8.36 -14.18 -4.27
N TRP A 431 -9.06 -14.62 -3.23
CA TRP A 431 -9.95 -13.75 -2.44
C TRP A 431 -9.30 -12.97 -1.28
N ALA A 432 -8.10 -13.33 -0.83
CA ALA A 432 -7.46 -12.71 0.33
C ALA A 432 -6.14 -11.99 -0.01
N ASN A 433 -5.80 -10.99 0.80
CA ASN A 433 -4.57 -10.22 0.66
C ASN A 433 -3.37 -11.01 1.17
N ALA A 434 -2.25 -11.02 0.43
CA ALA A 434 -0.99 -11.64 0.87
C ALA A 434 -0.54 -11.21 2.28
N ALA A 435 -0.85 -9.98 2.70
CA ALA A 435 -0.49 -9.46 4.02
C ALA A 435 -1.21 -10.15 5.20
N THR A 436 -2.25 -10.95 4.94
CA THR A 436 -3.00 -11.67 5.98
C THR A 436 -2.41 -13.04 6.28
N ILE A 437 -1.25 -13.37 5.71
CA ILE A 437 -0.57 -14.66 5.91
C ILE A 437 -0.27 -14.97 7.39
N ASP A 438 -0.09 -13.96 8.22
CA ASP A 438 0.07 -14.09 9.68
C ASP A 438 -1.09 -14.83 10.35
N VAL A 439 -2.29 -14.78 9.77
CA VAL A 439 -3.47 -15.51 10.27
C VAL A 439 -3.24 -17.03 10.20
N ILE A 440 -2.54 -17.52 9.17
CA ILE A 440 -2.20 -18.94 9.05
C ILE A 440 -1.22 -19.33 10.18
N TYR A 441 -0.23 -18.50 10.49
CA TYR A 441 0.70 -18.79 11.59
C TYR A 441 0.00 -18.82 12.94
N ASP A 442 -0.86 -17.83 13.21
CA ASP A 442 -1.65 -17.77 14.45
C ASP A 442 -2.58 -19.01 14.58
N LEU A 443 -3.17 -19.48 13.48
CA LEU A 443 -4.00 -20.70 13.44
C LEU A 443 -3.17 -21.96 13.69
N LEU A 444 -2.05 -22.13 12.97
CA LEU A 444 -1.15 -23.27 13.16
C LEU A 444 -0.64 -23.33 14.60
N HIS A 445 -0.30 -22.18 15.17
CA HIS A 445 0.11 -22.05 16.55
C HIS A 445 -0.99 -22.47 17.52
N MET A 446 -2.23 -22.03 17.29
CA MET A 446 -3.41 -22.49 18.06
C MET A 446 -3.59 -24.01 17.99
N MET A 447 -3.29 -24.61 16.83
CA MET A 447 -3.39 -26.04 16.59
C MET A 447 -2.16 -26.84 17.06
N GLY A 448 -1.14 -26.17 17.60
CA GLY A 448 0.11 -26.82 18.02
C GLY A 448 0.91 -27.41 16.86
N ARG A 449 0.81 -26.80 15.68
CA ARG A 449 1.41 -27.25 14.41
C ARG A 449 2.40 -26.23 13.85
N ASP A 450 3.23 -25.65 14.72
CA ASP A 450 4.32 -24.75 14.30
C ASP A 450 5.43 -25.47 13.51
N ASP A 451 5.32 -26.78 13.29
CA ASP A 451 6.16 -27.58 12.40
C ASP A 451 5.86 -27.37 10.90
N ILE A 452 4.63 -26.95 10.54
CA ILE A 452 4.23 -26.85 9.12
C ILE A 452 4.79 -25.57 8.49
N PRO A 453 5.68 -25.65 7.47
CA PRO A 453 6.11 -24.47 6.71
C PRO A 453 4.96 -23.90 5.88
N VAL A 454 4.97 -22.57 5.71
CA VAL A 454 3.97 -21.85 4.91
C VAL A 454 4.72 -20.98 3.91
N GLY A 455 4.44 -21.14 2.61
CA GLY A 455 5.08 -20.41 1.53
C GLY A 455 4.10 -19.47 0.81
N LEU A 456 4.53 -18.24 0.56
CA LEU A 456 3.73 -17.24 -0.16
C LEU A 456 4.01 -17.32 -1.67
N GLY A 457 2.96 -17.50 -2.46
CA GLY A 457 2.99 -17.46 -3.93
C GLY A 457 3.00 -16.04 -4.48
N ASP A 458 3.10 -15.91 -5.81
CA ASP A 458 3.08 -14.60 -6.44
C ASP A 458 1.73 -13.90 -6.27
N VAL A 459 1.79 -12.57 -6.19
CA VAL A 459 0.66 -11.64 -6.08
C VAL A 459 -0.06 -11.36 -7.41
N PHE A 460 0.42 -11.93 -8.52
CA PHE A 460 -0.17 -11.81 -9.85
C PHE A 460 -0.41 -13.20 -10.45
N ALA A 461 -1.51 -13.35 -11.20
CA ALA A 461 -1.71 -14.56 -11.97
C ALA A 461 -0.67 -14.67 -13.08
N MET A 462 -0.56 -15.86 -13.67
CA MET A 462 0.38 -16.13 -14.75
C MET A 462 0.27 -15.09 -15.86
N ASN A 463 1.41 -14.52 -16.27
CA ASN A 463 1.54 -13.51 -17.32
C ASN A 463 0.80 -12.19 -17.08
N GLN A 464 0.50 -11.82 -15.83
CA GLN A 464 -0.05 -10.49 -15.50
C GLN A 464 1.00 -9.51 -14.95
N SER A 465 2.18 -9.98 -14.56
CA SER A 465 3.27 -9.09 -14.12
C SER A 465 3.81 -8.25 -15.28
N ASP A 466 4.23 -7.02 -14.99
CA ASP A 466 4.90 -6.16 -15.98
C ASP A 466 6.26 -6.77 -16.34
N SER A 467 6.60 -6.70 -17.63
CA SER A 467 7.82 -7.31 -18.16
C SER A 467 9.10 -6.57 -17.77
N LEU A 468 9.01 -5.28 -17.43
CA LEU A 468 10.16 -4.48 -17.01
C LEU A 468 10.28 -4.43 -15.48
N PHE A 469 9.18 -4.49 -14.75
CA PHE A 469 9.19 -4.52 -13.29
C PHE A 469 8.10 -5.45 -12.74
N SER A 470 8.48 -6.68 -12.42
CA SER A 470 7.54 -7.75 -12.03
C SER A 470 6.77 -7.50 -10.72
N ALA A 471 7.18 -6.54 -9.89
CA ALA A 471 6.46 -6.19 -8.67
C ALA A 471 5.17 -5.38 -8.93
N VAL A 472 4.96 -4.92 -10.17
CA VAL A 472 3.69 -4.36 -10.67
C VAL A 472 3.10 -5.24 -11.77
N GLY A 473 1.83 -4.99 -12.14
CA GLY A 473 1.13 -5.82 -13.12
C GLY A 473 -0.32 -5.42 -13.33
N ASP A 474 -0.99 -6.17 -14.20
CA ASP A 474 -2.40 -5.99 -14.52
C ASP A 474 -3.32 -6.62 -13.46
N CYS A 475 -4.62 -6.28 -13.52
CA CYS A 475 -5.67 -6.85 -12.67
C CYS A 475 -6.80 -7.46 -13.49
N LYS A 476 -6.47 -8.02 -14.66
CA LYS A 476 -7.45 -8.54 -15.61
C LYS A 476 -8.46 -9.50 -14.98
N TYR A 477 -8.01 -10.39 -14.08
CA TYR A 477 -8.88 -11.35 -13.41
C TYR A 477 -9.42 -10.83 -12.06
N THR A 478 -8.57 -10.18 -11.26
CA THR A 478 -8.95 -9.69 -9.92
C THR A 478 -9.96 -8.54 -9.95
N LYS A 479 -10.11 -7.82 -11.08
CA LYS A 479 -11.14 -6.79 -11.27
C LYS A 479 -12.59 -7.29 -11.12
N ALA A 480 -12.82 -8.60 -11.21
CA ALA A 480 -14.13 -9.21 -11.03
C ALA A 480 -14.56 -9.27 -9.56
N ILE A 481 -13.61 -9.15 -8.63
CA ILE A 481 -13.85 -9.19 -7.19
C ILE A 481 -14.05 -7.74 -6.70
N PRO A 482 -15.20 -7.39 -6.11
CA PRO A 482 -15.38 -6.07 -5.51
C PRO A 482 -14.32 -5.82 -4.41
N HIS A 483 -13.91 -4.57 -4.22
CA HIS A 483 -13.03 -4.24 -3.08
C HIS A 483 -13.80 -3.94 -1.78
N GLY A 484 -15.04 -3.47 -1.90
CA GLY A 484 -15.90 -3.15 -0.76
C GLY A 484 -16.72 -4.36 -0.28
N CYS A 485 -17.91 -4.09 0.25
CA CYS A 485 -18.84 -5.13 0.71
C CYS A 485 -19.17 -6.14 -0.40
N GLY A 486 -19.26 -7.41 -0.03
CA GLY A 486 -19.39 -8.57 -0.93
C GLY A 486 -18.09 -8.98 -1.62
N GLY A 487 -16.96 -8.37 -1.25
CA GLY A 487 -15.69 -8.46 -1.94
C GLY A 487 -14.48 -8.70 -1.01
N PHE A 488 -13.30 -8.23 -1.41
CA PHE A 488 -12.03 -8.42 -0.67
C PHE A 488 -12.14 -8.09 0.82
N LEU A 489 -12.82 -7.01 1.19
CA LEU A 489 -12.99 -6.61 2.59
C LEU A 489 -13.76 -7.65 3.43
N ASP A 490 -14.74 -8.31 2.83
CA ASP A 490 -15.59 -9.29 3.51
C ASP A 490 -14.95 -10.69 3.46
N SER A 491 -14.20 -11.01 2.39
CA SER A 491 -13.38 -12.22 2.36
C SER A 491 -12.22 -12.15 3.36
N ASP A 492 -11.74 -10.94 3.64
CA ASP A 492 -10.81 -10.66 4.73
C ASP A 492 -11.53 -10.58 6.10
N THR A 493 -12.71 -11.18 6.26
CA THR A 493 -13.44 -11.30 7.55
C THR A 493 -12.57 -11.91 8.65
N LEU A 494 -11.66 -12.80 8.28
CA LEU A 494 -10.69 -13.37 9.20
C LEU A 494 -9.66 -12.36 9.69
N TYR A 495 -9.47 -11.23 9.03
CA TYR A 495 -8.68 -10.11 9.58
C TYR A 495 -9.23 -9.63 10.92
N GLY A 496 -10.56 -9.53 11.03
CA GLY A 496 -11.25 -9.21 12.28
C GLY A 496 -11.11 -10.33 13.30
N PHE A 497 -11.36 -11.57 12.88
CA PHE A 497 -11.33 -12.76 13.74
C PHE A 497 -9.92 -13.13 14.23
N ALA A 498 -8.88 -12.87 13.43
CA ALA A 498 -7.50 -13.17 13.79
C ALA A 498 -7.06 -12.39 15.03
N ARG A 499 -7.74 -11.30 15.40
CA ARG A 499 -7.51 -10.63 16.68
C ARG A 499 -7.72 -11.57 17.86
N ASP A 500 -8.60 -12.55 17.74
CA ASP A 500 -8.95 -13.50 18.80
C ASP A 500 -8.08 -14.76 18.79
N LEU A 501 -7.24 -14.96 17.77
CA LEU A 501 -6.30 -16.09 17.69
C LEU A 501 -5.05 -15.84 18.56
N PRO A 502 -4.46 -16.90 19.13
CA PRO A 502 -3.18 -16.76 19.83
C PRO A 502 -2.11 -16.30 18.84
N ARG A 503 -1.23 -15.44 19.32
CA ARG A 503 -0.18 -14.84 18.51
C ARG A 503 0.97 -15.84 18.35
N SER A 504 1.18 -16.33 17.13
CA SER A 504 2.33 -17.16 16.83
C SER A 504 3.63 -16.39 17.06
N PRO A 505 4.68 -17.02 17.59
CA PRO A 505 6.03 -16.47 17.54
C PRO A 505 6.64 -16.56 16.14
N ARG A 506 6.08 -17.37 15.22
CA ARG A 506 6.43 -17.36 13.79
C ARG A 506 5.81 -16.12 13.16
N ARG A 507 6.51 -15.00 13.21
CA ARG A 507 6.11 -13.76 12.54
C ARG A 507 7.24 -13.28 11.67
N TYR A 508 6.90 -12.91 10.44
CA TYR A 508 7.83 -12.23 9.57
C TYR A 508 7.81 -10.75 9.92
N THR A 509 8.64 -10.42 10.89
CA THR A 509 8.98 -9.02 11.17
C THR A 509 10.37 -8.75 10.61
N ALA A 510 10.54 -7.60 9.96
CA ALA A 510 11.86 -7.06 9.60
C ALA A 510 12.81 -6.89 10.83
N GLU A 511 12.34 -7.15 12.05
CA GLU A 511 13.16 -7.15 13.28
C GLU A 511 14.33 -8.14 13.26
N ASN A 512 14.23 -9.21 12.48
CA ASN A 512 15.29 -10.19 12.30
C ASN A 512 16.51 -9.66 11.51
N SER A 513 16.37 -8.52 10.83
CA SER A 513 17.42 -7.87 10.02
C SER A 513 18.58 -7.28 10.84
N ILE A 514 18.43 -7.11 12.16
CA ILE A 514 19.49 -6.56 13.03
C ILE A 514 20.71 -7.49 13.13
N LYS A 515 20.51 -8.81 12.99
CA LYS A 515 21.60 -9.79 13.13
C LYS A 515 22.27 -10.16 11.81
N PHE A 516 21.57 -10.04 10.66
CA PHE A 516 22.07 -10.57 9.38
C PHE A 516 21.86 -9.67 8.13
N GLY A 517 21.37 -8.43 8.27
CA GLY A 517 21.25 -7.49 7.13
C GLY A 517 19.90 -7.55 6.37
N ALA A 518 19.73 -6.67 5.38
CA ALA A 518 18.44 -6.34 4.76
C ALA A 518 17.78 -7.53 4.00
N PRO A 519 16.44 -7.67 4.03
CA PRO A 519 15.73 -8.90 3.66
C PRO A 519 15.35 -9.02 2.18
N ARG A 520 15.92 -8.21 1.26
CA ARG A 520 15.55 -8.31 -0.16
C ARG A 520 16.51 -9.05 -1.08
N ASP A 521 17.78 -9.22 -0.71
CA ASP A 521 18.76 -10.05 -1.44
C ASP A 521 19.93 -10.45 -0.54
N THR A 522 19.66 -11.16 0.56
CA THR A 522 20.72 -11.71 1.40
C THR A 522 20.76 -13.22 1.29
N ASP A 523 21.95 -13.78 1.49
CA ASP A 523 22.24 -15.20 1.74
C ASP A 523 21.53 -15.75 3.02
N HIS A 524 20.46 -15.08 3.49
CA HIS A 524 19.74 -15.28 4.76
C HIS A 524 18.20 -15.36 4.55
N PRO A 525 17.70 -16.33 3.76
CA PRO A 525 16.27 -16.50 3.46
C PRO A 525 15.39 -16.74 4.70
N GLU A 526 15.97 -17.12 5.85
CA GLU A 526 15.28 -17.31 7.12
C GLU A 526 14.64 -16.05 7.71
N LEU A 527 15.02 -14.85 7.25
CA LEU A 527 14.55 -13.58 7.81
C LEU A 527 13.33 -12.96 7.10
N ARG A 528 12.90 -13.53 5.96
CA ARG A 528 11.75 -13.05 5.18
C ARG A 528 10.68 -14.12 5.06
N GLN A 529 9.48 -13.72 4.64
CA GLN A 529 8.42 -14.65 4.26
C GLN A 529 8.94 -15.60 3.16
N PRO A 530 8.97 -16.94 3.40
CA PRO A 530 9.39 -17.91 2.40
C PRO A 530 8.43 -17.91 1.21
N LEU A 531 8.98 -18.13 0.02
CA LEU A 531 8.19 -18.23 -1.19
C LEU A 531 7.62 -19.65 -1.34
N ALA A 532 6.49 -19.77 -2.02
CA ALA A 532 5.84 -21.05 -2.25
C ALA A 532 6.77 -22.07 -2.95
N LEU A 533 7.57 -21.60 -3.93
CA LEU A 533 8.54 -22.45 -4.62
C LEU A 533 9.71 -22.90 -3.72
N GLU A 534 10.17 -22.05 -2.80
CA GLU A 534 11.23 -22.40 -1.86
C GLU A 534 10.76 -23.47 -0.87
N ILE A 535 9.53 -23.32 -0.38
CA ILE A 535 8.90 -24.34 0.47
C ILE A 535 8.68 -25.63 -0.30
N TRP A 536 8.22 -25.57 -1.54
CA TRP A 536 8.08 -26.74 -2.40
C TRP A 536 9.41 -27.49 -2.59
N GLU A 537 10.49 -26.77 -2.92
CA GLU A 537 11.82 -27.36 -3.07
C GLU A 537 12.33 -27.97 -1.78
N SER A 538 12.18 -27.26 -0.65
CA SER A 538 12.59 -27.74 0.66
C SER A 538 11.86 -29.03 1.04
N VAL A 539 10.54 -29.07 0.87
CA VAL A 539 9.71 -30.25 1.14
C VAL A 539 10.12 -31.40 0.23
N SER A 540 10.25 -31.15 -1.07
CA SER A 540 10.63 -32.17 -2.06
C SER A 540 11.99 -32.79 -1.78
N LYS A 541 12.97 -31.99 -1.36
CA LYS A 541 14.32 -32.46 -0.98
C LYS A 541 14.34 -33.21 0.35
N SER A 542 13.37 -32.97 1.24
CA SER A 542 13.25 -33.61 2.56
C SER A 542 12.50 -34.95 2.56
N LEU A 543 12.00 -35.40 1.42
CA LEU A 543 11.26 -36.65 1.31
C LEU A 543 12.19 -37.88 1.35
N ASP A 544 11.71 -38.94 1.99
CA ASP A 544 12.39 -40.24 1.91
C ASP A 544 12.38 -40.76 0.45
N PRO A 545 13.44 -41.48 0.01
CA PRO A 545 13.52 -42.01 -1.34
C PRO A 545 12.26 -42.80 -1.75
N GLY A 546 11.69 -42.46 -2.91
CA GLY A 546 10.48 -43.11 -3.45
C GLY A 546 9.16 -42.57 -2.89
N SER A 547 9.19 -41.70 -1.87
CA SER A 547 8.00 -41.00 -1.39
C SER A 547 7.45 -40.04 -2.44
N LYS A 548 6.13 -39.85 -2.43
CA LYS A 548 5.42 -38.93 -3.31
C LYS A 548 4.61 -37.93 -2.51
N ILE A 549 4.19 -36.85 -3.17
CA ILE A 549 3.34 -35.80 -2.59
C ILE A 549 1.98 -35.79 -3.30
N THR A 550 0.91 -35.72 -2.52
CA THR A 550 -0.42 -35.34 -2.99
C THR A 550 -0.60 -33.83 -2.81
N ILE A 551 -1.08 -33.14 -3.84
CA ILE A 551 -1.40 -31.70 -3.75
C ILE A 551 -2.92 -31.53 -3.67
N LEU A 552 -3.39 -30.79 -2.67
CA LEU A 552 -4.78 -30.38 -2.55
C LEU A 552 -4.86 -28.87 -2.78
N THR A 553 -5.57 -28.44 -3.82
CA THR A 553 -5.66 -27.02 -4.20
C THR A 553 -7.08 -26.50 -4.02
N ASN A 554 -7.24 -25.48 -3.18
CA ASN A 554 -8.52 -24.81 -2.89
C ASN A 554 -8.62 -23.38 -3.43
N GLY A 555 -7.58 -22.91 -4.13
CA GLY A 555 -7.52 -21.59 -4.74
C GLY A 555 -7.10 -21.60 -6.21
N PRO A 556 -6.73 -20.44 -6.78
CA PRO A 556 -6.18 -20.37 -8.11
C PRO A 556 -4.95 -21.28 -8.26
N LEU A 557 -4.86 -22.02 -9.37
CA LEU A 557 -3.77 -22.97 -9.63
C LEU A 557 -2.41 -22.30 -9.97
N THR A 558 -2.19 -21.06 -9.55
CA THR A 558 -1.01 -20.27 -9.91
C THR A 558 0.26 -20.91 -9.33
N ASN A 559 0.23 -21.31 -8.06
CA ASN A 559 1.36 -21.99 -7.41
C ASN A 559 1.67 -23.34 -8.07
N LEU A 560 0.64 -24.17 -8.29
CA LEU A 560 0.79 -25.46 -8.95
C LEU A 560 1.37 -25.32 -10.37
N ALA A 561 0.87 -24.36 -11.15
CA ALA A 561 1.40 -24.09 -12.49
C ALA A 561 2.88 -23.72 -12.44
N LYS A 562 3.29 -22.85 -11.50
CA LYS A 562 4.71 -22.51 -11.34
C LYS A 562 5.57 -23.69 -10.93
N ILE A 563 5.11 -24.51 -9.99
CA ILE A 563 5.81 -25.72 -9.54
C ILE A 563 6.05 -26.67 -10.72
N ILE A 564 5.03 -26.90 -11.55
CA ILE A 564 5.15 -27.76 -12.74
C ILE A 564 6.12 -27.17 -13.77
N LEU A 565 6.13 -25.84 -13.93
CA LEU A 565 7.00 -25.16 -14.89
C LEU A 565 8.45 -25.01 -14.40
N SER A 566 8.71 -25.00 -13.10
CA SER A 566 10.03 -24.75 -12.53
C SER A 566 10.98 -25.93 -12.61
N ASP A 567 10.47 -27.17 -12.56
CA ASP A 567 11.30 -28.38 -12.63
C ASP A 567 10.60 -29.50 -13.41
N LYS A 568 11.33 -30.05 -14.40
CA LYS A 568 10.87 -31.17 -15.24
C LYS A 568 10.64 -32.46 -14.45
N ASN A 569 11.31 -32.64 -13.31
CA ASN A 569 11.17 -33.81 -12.45
C ASN A 569 9.98 -33.70 -11.48
N THR A 570 9.33 -32.54 -11.38
CA THR A 570 8.17 -32.31 -10.50
C THR A 570 7.05 -33.33 -10.71
N SER A 571 6.75 -33.66 -11.97
CA SER A 571 5.73 -34.64 -12.34
C SER A 571 6.03 -36.05 -11.80
N SER A 572 7.30 -36.36 -11.55
CA SER A 572 7.70 -37.62 -10.94
C SER A 572 7.50 -37.63 -9.42
N ILE A 573 7.42 -36.49 -8.75
CA ILE A 573 7.27 -36.39 -7.29
C ILE A 573 5.79 -36.28 -6.89
N ILE A 574 4.96 -35.68 -7.74
CA ILE A 574 3.51 -35.54 -7.51
C ILE A 574 2.82 -36.88 -7.80
N GLN A 575 2.07 -37.39 -6.83
CA GLN A 575 1.25 -38.60 -6.97
C GLN A 575 -0.15 -38.27 -7.48
N ASP A 576 -0.84 -37.34 -6.82
CA ASP A 576 -2.23 -36.99 -7.07
C ASP A 576 -2.40 -35.48 -6.93
N VAL A 577 -3.31 -34.89 -7.69
CA VAL A 577 -3.75 -33.50 -7.54
C VAL A 577 -5.26 -33.48 -7.36
N PHE A 578 -5.71 -32.96 -6.22
CA PHE A 578 -7.12 -32.72 -5.93
C PHE A 578 -7.43 -31.25 -6.14
N ILE A 579 -8.34 -30.96 -7.08
CA ILE A 579 -8.69 -29.59 -7.47
C ILE A 579 -10.10 -29.29 -6.99
N VAL A 580 -10.25 -28.21 -6.23
CA VAL A 580 -11.55 -27.63 -5.89
C VAL A 580 -11.83 -26.46 -6.84
N GLY A 581 -13.00 -26.48 -7.49
CA GLY A 581 -13.44 -25.44 -8.43
C GLY A 581 -13.55 -25.92 -9.87
N GLY A 582 -14.06 -25.03 -10.73
CA GLY A 582 -14.43 -25.33 -12.12
C GLY A 582 -15.95 -25.48 -12.28
N HIS A 583 -16.53 -24.70 -13.20
CA HIS A 583 -17.89 -24.90 -13.67
C HIS A 583 -17.81 -25.78 -14.93
N ILE A 584 -17.95 -27.09 -14.74
CA ILE A 584 -17.81 -28.10 -15.82
C ILE A 584 -19.05 -28.13 -16.69
#